data_AF-A0AA87DJ01-F1
#
_entry.id   AF-A0AA87DJ01-F1
#
_cell.length_a   1.000
_cell.length_b   1.000
_cell.length_c   1.000
_cell.angle_alpha   90.00
_cell.angle_beta   90.00
_cell.angle_gamma   90.00
#
_symmetry.space_group_name_H-M   'P 1'
#
loop_
_entity.id
_entity.type
_entity.pdbx_description
1 polymer ?
#
loop_
_entity_poly.entity_id
_entity_poly.type
_entity_poly.pdbx_seq_one_letter_code
_entity_poly.pdbx_strand_id
1 'polypeptide(L)' 'MKQDRLIDWAKRLQSLAQAGLTYGKDNFDLERYQEIRDISAEMMAEIVKEAIDF' A
#
# COMPACT_ATOMS: atom_id res chain seq x y z
N MET A 1 6.98 4.04 -17.44
CA MET A 1 5.95 3.01 -17.75
C MET A 1 5.86 1.91 -16.68
N LYS A 2 6.94 1.20 -16.32
CA LYS A 2 6.86 0.11 -15.32
C LYS A 2 6.80 0.64 -13.88
N GLN A 3 7.62 1.66 -13.55
CA GLN A 3 7.58 2.39 -12.28
C GLN A 3 6.19 2.98 -12.02
N ASP A 4 5.63 3.69 -13.01
CA ASP A 4 4.31 4.34 -12.89
C ASP A 4 3.20 3.35 -12.55
N ARG A 5 3.25 2.15 -13.13
CA ARG A 5 2.27 1.09 -12.88
C ARG A 5 2.39 0.52 -11.47
N LEU A 6 3.61 0.40 -10.93
CA LEU A 6 3.84 -0.04 -9.55
C LEU A 6 3.33 1.02 -8.55
N ILE A 7 3.57 2.31 -8.83
CA ILE A 7 3.05 3.42 -8.03
C ILE A 7 1.52 3.42 -8.01
N ASP A 8 0.88 3.23 -9.16
CA ASP A 8 -0.58 3.18 -9.25
C ASP A 8 -1.16 1.99 -8.48
N TRP A 9 -0.51 0.83 -8.52
CA TRP A 9 -0.92 -0.32 -7.73
C TRP A 9 -0.76 -0.08 -6.22
N ALA A 10 0.37 0.46 -5.79
CA ALA A 10 0.60 0.76 -4.38
C ALA A 10 -0.43 1.77 -3.84
N LYS A 11 -0.75 2.83 -4.59
CA LYS A 11 -1.82 3.78 -4.24
C LYS A 11 -3.20 3.12 -4.12
N ARG A 12 -3.53 2.22 -5.04
CA ARG A 12 -4.82 1.48 -5.00
C ARG A 12 -4.89 0.55 -3.79
N LEU A 13 -3.81 -0.17 -3.48
CA LEU A 13 -3.72 -1.02 -2.30
C LEU A 13 -3.87 -0.19 -1.02
N GLN A 14 -3.16 0.93 -0.91
CA GLN A 14 -3.27 1.85 0.21
C GLN A 14 -4.71 2.34 0.41
N SER A 15 -5.40 2.72 -0.67
CA SER A 15 -6.79 3.17 -0.63
C SER A 15 -7.75 2.08 -0.18
N LEU A 16 -7.57 0.85 -0.65
CA LEU A 16 -8.40 -0.30 -0.24
C LEU A 16 -8.15 -0.67 1.22
N ALA A 17 -6.90 -0.70 1.66
CA ALA A 17 -6.53 -0.92 3.05
C ALA A 17 -7.14 0.16 3.97
N GLN A 18 -7.10 1.43 3.56
CA GLN A 18 -7.70 2.51 4.35
C GLN A 18 -9.22 2.37 4.46
N ALA A 19 -9.92 1.99 3.38
CA ALA A 19 -11.33 1.68 3.42
C ALA A 19 -11.62 0.47 4.32
N GLY A 20 -10.81 -0.57 4.21
CA GLY A 20 -10.91 -1.76 5.04
C GLY A 20 -10.68 -1.49 6.54
N LEU A 21 -9.70 -0.67 6.89
CA LEU A 21 -9.47 -0.24 8.28
C LEU A 21 -10.62 0.62 8.84
N THR A 22 -11.38 1.28 7.96
CA THR A 22 -12.51 2.12 8.36
C THR A 22 -13.80 1.30 8.53
N TYR A 23 -13.99 0.27 7.70
CA TYR A 23 -15.26 -0.46 7.59
C TYR A 23 -15.15 -1.98 7.86
N GLY A 24 -13.98 -2.47 8.24
CA GLY A 24 -13.71 -3.87 8.58
C GLY A 24 -14.56 -4.33 9.76
N LYS A 25 -14.94 -5.61 9.77
CA LYS A 25 -16.00 -6.11 10.67
C LYS A 25 -15.47 -6.85 11.89
N ASP A 26 -14.25 -7.34 11.83
CA ASP A 26 -13.60 -8.05 12.93
C ASP A 26 -12.10 -7.75 13.01
N ASN A 27 -11.46 -8.23 14.08
CA ASN A 27 -10.03 -7.99 14.31
C ASN A 27 -9.15 -8.61 13.23
N PHE A 28 -9.55 -9.73 12.61
CA PHE A 28 -8.77 -10.37 11.56
C PHE A 28 -8.85 -9.57 10.25
N ASP A 29 -9.99 -8.97 9.94
CA ASP A 29 -10.12 -8.00 8.85
C ASP A 29 -9.18 -6.81 9.07
N LEU A 30 -9.22 -6.21 10.26
CA LEU A 30 -8.39 -5.05 10.59
C LEU A 30 -6.90 -5.38 10.52
N GLU A 31 -6.46 -6.53 11.03
CA GLU A 31 -5.07 -7.01 10.91
C GLU A 31 -4.65 -7.17 9.45
N ARG A 32 -5.50 -7.80 8.61
CA ARG A 32 -5.22 -7.94 7.18
C ARG A 32 -5.10 -6.60 6.47
N TYR A 33 -6.01 -5.66 6.76
CA TYR A 33 -5.95 -4.34 6.14
C TYR A 33 -4.76 -3.53 6.64
N GLN A 34 -4.37 -3.71 7.91
CA GLN A 34 -3.17 -3.10 8.47
C GLN A 34 -1.91 -3.62 7.75
N GLU A 35 -1.81 -4.93 7.54
CA GLU A 35 -0.70 -5.54 6.81
C GLU A 35 -0.64 -5.05 5.34
N ILE A 36 -1.78 -4.99 4.65
CA ILE A 36 -1.83 -4.46 3.27
C ILE A 36 -1.40 -2.99 3.24
N ARG A 37 -1.80 -2.20 4.24
CA ARG A 37 -1.41 -0.78 4.35
C ARG A 37 0.11 -0.64 4.49
N ASP A 38 0.72 -1.49 5.29
CA ASP A 38 2.15 -1.41 5.60
C ASP A 38 2.98 -1.86 4.40
N ILE A 39 2.60 -2.97 3.74
CA ILE A 39 3.23 -3.43 2.50
C ILE A 39 3.13 -2.36 1.40
N SER A 40 1.97 -1.72 1.22
CA SER A 40 1.82 -0.69 0.19
C SER A 40 2.63 0.58 0.47
N ALA A 41 2.81 0.94 1.74
CA ALA A 41 3.72 2.01 2.14
C ALA A 41 5.19 1.64 1.87
N GLU A 42 5.61 0.41 2.18
CA GLU A 42 6.95 -0.10 1.88
C GLU A 42 7.24 -0.11 0.37
N MET A 43 6.29 -0.56 -0.45
CA MET A 43 6.41 -0.50 -1.91
C MET A 43 6.67 0.93 -2.40
N MET A 44 5.94 1.92 -1.87
CA MET A 44 6.15 3.33 -2.22
C MET A 44 7.54 3.82 -1.79
N ALA A 45 7.99 3.44 -0.60
CA ALA A 45 9.31 3.82 -0.08
C ALA A 45 10.45 3.25 -0.94
N GLU A 46 10.38 1.97 -1.31
CA GLU A 46 11.39 1.33 -2.17
C GLU A 46 11.42 1.95 -3.58
N ILE A 47 10.26 2.26 -4.16
CA ILE A 47 10.20 2.95 -5.47
C ILE A 47 10.85 4.33 -5.41
N VAL A 48 10.62 5.08 -4.33
CA VAL A 48 11.21 6.41 -4.14
C VAL A 48 12.71 6.31 -3.93
N LYS A 49 13.16 5.32 -3.16
CA LYS A 49 14.59 5.07 -2.92
C LYS A 49 15.33 4.78 -4.22
N GLU A 50 14.82 3.87 -5.05
CA GLU A 50 15.38 3.58 -6.37
C GLU A 50 15.46 4.84 -7.27
N ALA A 51 14.49 5.74 -7.17
CA ALA A 51 14.46 6.96 -7.99
C ALA A 51 15.45 8.03 -7.51
N ILE A 52 15.81 8.05 -6.23
CA ILE A 52 16.77 9.00 -5.64
C ILE A 52 18.22 8.51 -5.80
N ASP A 53 18.43 7.20 -5.89
CA ASP A 53 19.75 6.59 -6.08
C ASP A 53 20.29 6.71 -7.54
N PHE A 54 19.70 7.59 -8.37
CA PHE A 54 20.05 7.86 -9.78
C PHE A 54 20.58 9.29 -9.98
#